data_AF-A0A060D9K9-F1
#
_entry.id   AF-A0A060D9K9-F1
#
_cell.length_a   1.000
_cell.length_b   1.000
_cell.length_c   1.000
_cell.angle_alpha   90.00
_cell.angle_beta   90.00
_cell.angle_gamma   90.00
#
_symmetry.space_group_name_H-M   'P 1'
#
loop_
_entity.id
_entity.type
_entity.pdbx_description
1 polymer ?
#
loop_
_entity_poly.entity_id
_entity_poly.type
_entity_poly.pdbx_seq_one_letter_code
_entity_poly.pdbx_strand_id
1 'polypeptide(L)'
;PKWGNDDDYVDNIMVRCLREVARHSHEIKCPSGNNWPALPENVSGNIHYSSLVGALPNGRRLGDALYDGGISPGPGLDKKGPTAVLKSCSKFDHVKDGRAFLLNQRLSPTQMAGEKGYKLWSTYMKTWADLGLDHVQFNMVDDKSLRAAQKDPEKYSELIVRVAG
;
A
#
# COMPACT_ATOMS: atom_id res chain seq x y z
N PRO A 1 -16.01 4.18 8.83
CA PRO A 1 -15.04 4.70 7.82
C PRO A 1 -13.76 3.85 7.84
N LYS A 2 -12.96 3.84 6.76
CA LYS A 2 -11.73 3.04 6.62
C LYS A 2 -10.63 3.86 5.93
N TRP A 3 -9.37 3.60 6.26
CA TRP A 3 -8.19 4.20 5.64
C TRP A 3 -8.24 4.05 4.10
N GLY A 4 -7.84 5.09 3.36
CA GLY A 4 -7.83 5.09 1.88
C GLY A 4 -9.10 5.62 1.22
N ASN A 5 -9.92 6.39 1.94
CA ASN A 5 -11.20 6.92 1.45
C ASN A 5 -11.33 8.44 1.57
N ASP A 6 -10.20 9.16 1.71
CA ASP A 6 -10.18 10.60 1.93
C ASP A 6 -11.14 11.01 3.06
N ASP A 7 -10.93 10.42 4.23
CA ASP A 7 -11.76 10.60 5.43
C ASP A 7 -10.84 11.06 6.56
N ASP A 8 -10.89 12.36 6.88
CA ASP A 8 -9.96 12.98 7.83
C ASP A 8 -9.97 12.32 9.21
N TYR A 9 -11.10 11.81 9.66
CA TYR A 9 -11.17 11.18 10.97
C TYR A 9 -10.31 9.91 11.02
N VAL A 10 -10.45 9.01 10.04
CA VAL A 10 -9.67 7.76 10.01
C VAL A 10 -8.24 8.01 9.57
N ASP A 11 -8.04 8.92 8.63
CA ASP A 11 -6.71 9.23 8.13
C ASP A 11 -5.83 9.86 9.21
N ASN A 12 -6.39 10.75 10.05
CA ASN A 12 -5.65 11.33 11.18
C ASN A 12 -5.26 10.28 12.24
N ILE A 13 -6.03 9.21 12.40
CA ILE A 13 -5.66 8.09 13.28
C ILE A 13 -4.41 7.39 12.72
N MET A 14 -4.39 7.11 11.42
CA MET A 14 -3.23 6.49 10.75
C MET A 14 -1.98 7.38 10.82
N VAL A 15 -2.13 8.68 10.54
CA VAL A 15 -1.04 9.68 10.67
C VAL A 15 -0.49 9.72 12.09
N ARG A 16 -1.37 9.74 13.11
CA ARG A 16 -0.93 9.73 14.51
C ARG A 16 -0.16 8.45 14.86
N CYS A 17 -0.65 7.28 14.46
CA CYS A 17 0.01 6.01 14.71
C CYS A 17 1.41 5.96 14.06
N LEU A 18 1.51 6.37 12.79
CA LEU A 18 2.80 6.42 12.10
C LEU A 18 3.76 7.40 12.77
N ARG A 19 3.31 8.61 13.11
CA ARG A 19 4.15 9.62 13.75
C ARG A 19 4.66 9.20 15.12
N GLU A 20 3.87 8.42 15.87
CA GLU A 20 4.35 7.84 17.12
C GLU A 20 5.48 6.83 16.89
N VAL A 21 5.35 5.98 15.87
CA VAL A 21 6.44 5.08 15.44
C VAL A 21 7.65 5.89 15.01
N ALA A 22 7.47 6.92 14.18
CA ALA A 22 8.55 7.78 13.69
C ALA A 22 9.30 8.47 14.82
N ARG A 23 8.57 8.99 15.83
CA ARG A 23 9.15 9.62 17.02
C ARG A 23 10.12 8.68 17.72
N HIS A 24 9.68 7.46 18.03
CA HIS A 24 10.53 6.45 18.65
C HIS A 24 11.70 6.04 17.74
N SER A 25 11.43 5.85 16.45
CA SER A 25 12.44 5.44 15.46
C SER A 25 13.58 6.46 15.33
N HIS A 26 13.28 7.76 15.47
CA HIS A 26 14.28 8.83 15.40
C HIS A 26 15.20 8.95 16.63
N GLU A 27 14.72 8.49 17.78
CA GLU A 27 15.50 8.41 19.02
C GLU A 27 16.56 7.28 18.94
N ILE A 28 16.26 6.22 18.20
CA ILE A 28 17.17 5.09 18.00
C ILE A 28 18.32 5.49 17.07
N LYS A 29 19.56 5.25 17.51
CA LYS A 29 20.78 5.50 16.73
C LYS A 29 21.42 4.19 16.29
N CYS A 30 21.82 4.13 15.03
CA CYS A 30 22.65 3.03 14.53
C CYS A 30 24.11 3.23 14.99
N PRO A 31 25.00 2.23 14.78
CA PRO A 31 26.41 2.34 15.19
C PRO A 31 27.17 3.53 14.59
N SER A 32 26.73 4.10 13.46
CA SER A 32 27.31 5.31 12.87
C SER A 32 26.70 6.62 13.38
N GLY A 33 25.80 6.57 14.37
CA GLY A 33 25.18 7.74 14.99
C GLY A 33 23.98 8.32 14.24
N ASN A 34 23.62 7.77 13.07
CA ASN A 34 22.42 8.18 12.33
C ASN A 34 21.15 7.66 12.99
N ASN A 35 20.05 8.38 12.81
CA ASN A 35 18.73 7.88 13.20
C ASN A 35 18.29 6.71 12.31
N TRP A 36 17.26 5.98 12.74
CA TRP A 36 16.64 4.92 11.95
C TRP A 36 15.23 5.34 11.57
N PRO A 37 14.97 5.97 10.42
CA PRO A 37 13.62 6.36 10.04
C PRO A 37 12.70 5.15 9.90
N ALA A 38 11.42 5.31 10.26
CA ALA A 38 10.41 4.28 10.07
C ALA A 38 10.31 3.90 8.59
N LEU A 39 10.15 2.61 8.31
CA LEU A 39 10.05 2.05 6.96
C LEU A 39 8.72 1.30 6.82
N PRO A 40 7.69 1.93 6.22
CA PRO A 40 6.44 1.27 5.88
C PRO A 40 6.64 0.37 4.67
N GLU A 41 7.19 -0.82 4.92
CA GLU A 41 7.37 -1.90 3.97
C GLU A 41 7.51 -3.22 4.74
N ASN A 42 6.89 -4.31 4.24
CA ASN A 42 7.02 -5.62 4.90
C ASN A 42 7.12 -6.79 3.91
N VAL A 43 7.42 -6.54 2.63
CA VAL A 43 7.55 -7.58 1.59
C VAL A 43 6.38 -8.58 1.62
N SER A 44 6.57 -9.81 2.11
CA SER A 44 5.54 -10.85 2.27
C SER A 44 5.19 -11.16 3.74
N GLY A 45 5.77 -10.40 4.68
CA GLY A 45 5.58 -10.56 6.12
C GLY A 45 4.13 -10.33 6.56
N ASN A 46 3.34 -9.57 5.81
CA ASN A 46 1.92 -9.37 6.08
C ASN A 46 1.11 -10.68 6.11
N ILE A 47 1.55 -11.70 5.35
CA ILE A 47 0.98 -13.05 5.39
C ILE A 47 1.63 -13.87 6.50
N HIS A 48 2.96 -13.80 6.64
CA HIS A 48 3.67 -14.57 7.67
C HIS A 48 3.19 -14.26 9.09
N TYR A 49 2.98 -12.98 9.40
CA TYR A 49 2.55 -12.53 10.73
C TYR A 49 1.03 -12.61 10.95
N SER A 50 0.22 -13.00 9.96
CA SER A 50 -1.25 -13.01 10.07
C SER A 50 -1.78 -13.97 11.14
N SER A 51 -1.05 -15.06 11.39
CA SER A 51 -1.35 -16.08 12.39
C SER A 51 -0.86 -15.71 13.80
N LEU A 52 0.04 -14.73 13.90
CA LEU A 52 0.63 -14.28 15.17
C LEU A 52 -0.11 -13.08 15.77
N VAL A 53 -0.80 -12.29 14.95
CA VAL A 53 -1.60 -11.16 15.40
C VAL A 53 -3.06 -11.60 15.62
N GLY A 54 -3.57 -11.42 16.84
CA GLY A 54 -4.97 -11.67 17.20
C GLY A 54 -5.98 -10.78 16.46
N ALA A 55 -7.27 -11.06 16.58
CA ALA A 55 -8.32 -10.25 15.95
C ALA A 55 -8.18 -8.75 16.31
N LEU A 56 -8.43 -7.87 15.34
CA LEU A 56 -8.24 -6.43 15.49
C LEU A 56 -9.57 -5.67 15.48
N PRO A 57 -9.67 -4.50 16.17
CA PRO A 57 -10.90 -3.69 16.20
C PRO A 57 -11.38 -3.18 14.84
N ASN A 58 -10.53 -3.22 13.81
CA ASN A 58 -10.91 -2.87 12.45
C ASN A 58 -11.75 -3.95 11.75
N GLY A 59 -12.06 -5.07 12.42
CA GLY A 59 -12.87 -6.17 11.90
C GLY A 59 -12.06 -7.33 11.29
N ARG A 60 -10.72 -7.23 11.28
CA ARG A 60 -9.83 -8.32 10.86
C ARG A 60 -9.87 -9.46 11.88
N ARG A 61 -10.05 -10.70 11.42
CA ARG A 61 -10.05 -11.91 12.26
C ARG A 61 -8.63 -12.46 12.41
N LEU A 62 -8.41 -13.31 13.41
CA LEU A 62 -7.16 -14.06 13.52
C LEU A 62 -6.96 -14.92 12.26
N GLY A 63 -5.75 -14.89 11.69
CA GLY A 63 -5.41 -15.62 10.46
C GLY A 63 -5.67 -14.83 9.16
N ASP A 64 -6.57 -13.84 9.16
CA ASP A 64 -6.75 -12.96 8.00
C ASP A 64 -5.45 -12.18 7.72
N ALA A 65 -5.09 -12.01 6.45
CA ALA A 65 -3.92 -11.25 6.04
C ALA A 65 -3.86 -9.87 6.71
N LEU A 66 -2.66 -9.47 7.13
CA LEU A 66 -2.42 -8.07 7.51
C LEU A 66 -2.39 -7.20 6.26
N TYR A 67 -2.42 -5.88 6.48
CA TYR A 67 -2.09 -4.91 5.45
C TYR A 67 -0.66 -5.17 4.96
N ASP A 68 -0.35 -4.83 3.72
CA ASP A 68 0.91 -5.18 3.03
C ASP A 68 2.21 -4.65 3.67
N GLY A 69 2.08 -3.94 4.80
CA GLY A 69 3.19 -3.34 5.53
C GLY A 69 3.58 -1.97 5.02
N GLY A 70 3.03 -1.57 3.87
CA GLY A 70 3.15 -0.22 3.35
C GLY A 70 2.07 0.72 3.88
N ILE A 71 1.78 1.73 3.09
CA ILE A 71 0.69 2.68 3.33
C ILE A 71 -0.60 2.35 2.59
N SER A 72 -0.64 1.18 1.94
CA SER A 72 -1.79 0.75 1.15
C SER A 72 -3.04 0.56 2.02
N PRO A 73 -4.24 0.91 1.52
CA PRO A 73 -5.49 0.48 2.11
C PRO A 73 -5.63 -1.04 2.16
N GLY A 74 -6.36 -1.54 3.15
CA GLY A 74 -6.62 -2.97 3.26
C GLY A 74 -7.50 -3.44 2.09
N PRO A 75 -7.36 -4.69 1.62
CA PRO A 75 -8.04 -5.17 0.43
C PRO A 75 -9.55 -4.94 0.47
N GLY A 76 -10.06 -4.17 -0.49
CA GLY A 76 -11.48 -3.88 -0.63
C GLY A 76 -12.05 -2.91 0.40
N LEU A 77 -11.22 -2.23 1.18
CA LEU A 77 -11.66 -1.19 2.12
C LEU A 77 -11.64 0.22 1.52
N ASP A 78 -10.87 0.41 0.45
CA ASP A 78 -10.85 1.58 -0.43
C ASP A 78 -12.02 1.54 -1.42
N LYS A 79 -13.06 2.32 -1.13
CA LYS A 79 -14.33 2.35 -1.89
C LYS A 79 -14.57 3.65 -2.65
N LYS A 80 -13.80 4.71 -2.36
CA LYS A 80 -13.91 6.01 -3.05
C LYS A 80 -12.95 6.20 -4.23
N GLY A 81 -12.31 5.11 -4.68
CA GLY A 81 -11.45 5.10 -5.86
C GLY A 81 -10.00 5.57 -5.60
N PRO A 82 -9.13 5.43 -6.61
CA PRO A 82 -7.68 5.52 -6.44
C PRO A 82 -7.19 6.94 -6.10
N THR A 83 -7.90 7.99 -6.53
CA THR A 83 -7.58 9.37 -6.12
C THR A 83 -7.83 9.61 -4.63
N ALA A 84 -8.86 9.00 -4.04
CA ALA A 84 -9.10 9.11 -2.60
C ALA A 84 -8.00 8.39 -1.80
N VAL A 85 -7.47 7.28 -2.34
CA VAL A 85 -6.30 6.60 -1.77
C VAL A 85 -5.08 7.51 -1.78
N LEU A 86 -4.77 8.15 -2.92
CA LEU A 86 -3.67 9.11 -3.01
C LEU A 86 -3.79 10.24 -1.98
N LYS A 87 -4.99 10.82 -1.83
CA LYS A 87 -5.23 11.89 -0.85
C LYS A 87 -5.11 11.45 0.60
N SER A 88 -5.58 10.25 0.95
CA SER A 88 -5.34 9.70 2.28
C SER A 88 -3.85 9.51 2.52
N CYS A 89 -3.14 8.91 1.56
CA CYS A 89 -1.71 8.64 1.63
C CYS A 89 -0.84 9.91 1.64
N SER A 90 -1.29 11.00 1.02
CA SER A 90 -0.58 12.29 1.01
C SER A 90 -0.65 13.03 2.36
N LYS A 91 -1.41 12.53 3.34
CA LYS A 91 -1.47 13.12 4.69
C LYS A 91 -0.24 12.80 5.55
N PHE A 92 0.58 11.82 5.13
CA PHE A 92 1.90 11.62 5.70
C PHE A 92 2.88 12.67 5.18
N ASP A 93 3.82 13.10 6.02
CA ASP A 93 5.02 13.79 5.54
C ASP A 93 6.01 12.74 5.02
N HIS A 94 6.03 12.54 3.70
CA HIS A 94 6.83 11.52 3.01
C HIS A 94 8.36 11.72 3.15
N VAL A 95 8.81 12.82 3.76
CA VAL A 95 10.21 13.11 4.03
C VAL A 95 10.55 12.97 5.51
N LYS A 96 9.65 13.43 6.40
CA LYS A 96 9.93 13.49 7.85
C LYS A 96 9.32 12.36 8.64
N ASP A 97 8.19 11.79 8.24
CA ASP A 97 7.49 10.77 9.03
C ASP A 97 8.15 9.38 8.85
N GLY A 98 9.03 9.20 7.87
CA GLY A 98 9.68 7.92 7.59
C GLY A 98 10.47 7.95 6.28
N ARG A 99 10.68 6.77 5.69
CA ARG A 99 11.31 6.60 4.37
C ARG A 99 10.62 5.48 3.59
N ALA A 100 10.70 5.54 2.26
CA ALA A 100 10.25 4.50 1.33
C ALA A 100 8.80 4.08 1.61
N PHE A 101 7.88 5.05 1.52
CA PHE A 101 6.46 4.84 1.78
C PHE A 101 5.81 4.04 0.65
N LEU A 102 5.78 2.71 0.81
CA LEU A 102 5.30 1.82 -0.23
C LEU A 102 3.78 1.88 -0.38
N LEU A 103 3.31 2.22 -1.58
CA LEU A 103 1.90 2.13 -1.97
C LEU A 103 1.68 1.12 -3.09
N ASN A 104 0.96 0.05 -2.80
CA ASN A 104 0.45 -0.89 -3.78
C ASN A 104 -0.90 -0.43 -4.35
N GLN A 105 -1.01 -0.44 -5.67
CA GLN A 105 -2.27 -0.24 -6.37
C GLN A 105 -2.50 -1.35 -7.38
N ARG A 106 -3.76 -1.74 -7.57
CA ARG A 106 -4.13 -2.68 -8.62
C ARG A 106 -5.01 -1.97 -9.63
N LEU A 107 -4.57 -1.94 -10.89
CA LEU A 107 -5.29 -1.32 -11.99
C LEU A 107 -5.98 -2.38 -12.84
N SER A 108 -7.16 -2.05 -13.37
CA SER A 108 -7.91 -2.94 -14.25
C SER A 108 -7.29 -2.94 -15.66
N PRO A 109 -6.82 -4.08 -16.19
CA PRO A 109 -6.24 -4.14 -17.54
C PRO A 109 -7.19 -3.57 -18.61
N THR A 110 -8.50 -3.81 -18.46
CA THR A 110 -9.52 -3.30 -19.39
C THR A 110 -9.64 -1.77 -19.35
N GLN A 111 -9.54 -1.15 -18.17
CA GLN A 111 -9.59 0.31 -18.05
C GLN A 111 -8.31 0.98 -18.53
N MET A 112 -7.18 0.27 -18.43
CA MET A 112 -5.86 0.76 -18.82
C MET A 112 -5.53 0.53 -20.30
N ALA A 113 -6.43 -0.10 -21.07
CA ALA A 113 -6.20 -0.40 -22.48
C ALA A 113 -6.26 0.85 -23.37
N GLY A 114 -5.32 0.93 -24.32
CA GLY A 114 -5.25 1.96 -25.36
C GLY A 114 -4.94 3.37 -24.83
N GLU A 115 -5.14 4.36 -25.71
CA GLU A 115 -4.76 5.75 -25.45
C GLU A 115 -5.51 6.37 -24.25
N LYS A 116 -6.79 6.03 -24.09
CA LYS A 116 -7.60 6.49 -22.95
C LYS A 116 -7.04 5.98 -21.61
N GLY A 117 -6.63 4.71 -21.57
CA GLY A 117 -6.02 4.11 -20.39
C GLY A 117 -4.67 4.73 -20.05
N TYR A 118 -3.83 4.98 -21.06
CA TYR A 118 -2.57 5.69 -20.87
C TYR A 118 -2.79 7.12 -20.33
N LYS A 119 -3.74 7.87 -20.88
CA LYS A 119 -4.08 9.22 -20.38
C LYS A 119 -4.57 9.20 -18.93
N LEU A 120 -5.38 8.21 -18.56
CA LEU A 120 -5.82 8.00 -17.18
C LEU A 120 -4.62 7.74 -16.26
N TRP A 121 -3.71 6.85 -16.67
CA TRP A 121 -2.47 6.57 -15.94
C TRP A 121 -1.61 7.82 -15.77
N SER A 122 -1.36 8.57 -16.84
CA SER A 122 -0.54 9.79 -16.81
C SER A 122 -1.15 10.84 -15.88
N THR A 123 -2.48 10.96 -15.87
CA THR A 123 -3.19 11.87 -14.96
C THR A 123 -3.08 11.41 -13.50
N TYR A 124 -3.17 10.10 -13.26
CA TYR A 124 -2.94 9.50 -11.94
C TYR A 124 -1.53 9.78 -11.44
N MET A 125 -0.51 9.53 -12.26
CA MET A 125 0.90 9.76 -11.91
C MET A 125 1.20 11.24 -11.68
N LYS A 126 0.61 12.14 -12.46
CA LYS A 126 0.70 13.57 -12.21
C LYS A 126 0.10 13.95 -10.85
N THR A 127 -1.08 13.41 -10.53
CA THR A 127 -1.73 13.65 -9.23
C THR A 127 -0.89 13.11 -8.07
N TRP A 128 -0.31 11.92 -8.23
CA TRP A 128 0.62 11.32 -7.25
C TRP A 128 1.83 12.23 -6.98
N ALA A 129 2.43 12.79 -8.04
CA ALA A 129 3.55 13.72 -7.94
C ALA A 129 3.16 15.07 -7.32
N ASP A 130 2.04 15.65 -7.76
CA ASP A 130 1.51 16.93 -7.25
C ASP A 130 1.15 16.83 -5.75
N LEU A 131 0.77 15.64 -5.27
CA LEU A 131 0.51 15.36 -3.86
C LEU A 131 1.77 15.00 -3.04
N GLY A 132 2.95 14.93 -3.67
CA GLY A 132 4.22 14.70 -2.99
C GLY A 132 4.40 13.31 -2.38
N LEU A 133 3.78 12.27 -2.97
CA LEU A 133 3.97 10.90 -2.50
C LEU A 133 5.34 10.36 -2.95
N ASP A 134 5.95 9.52 -2.11
CA ASP A 134 7.29 8.96 -2.31
C ASP A 134 7.34 7.82 -3.33
N HIS A 135 6.43 6.84 -3.21
CA HIS A 135 6.46 5.62 -4.02
C HIS A 135 5.06 5.10 -4.34
N VAL A 136 4.88 4.56 -5.55
CA VAL A 136 3.70 3.80 -5.95
C VAL A 136 4.08 2.72 -6.95
N GLN A 137 3.49 1.53 -6.81
CA GLN A 137 3.68 0.41 -7.73
C GLN A 137 2.36 -0.26 -8.08
N PHE A 138 2.32 -0.89 -9.25
CA PHE A 138 1.07 -1.38 -9.83
C PHE A 138 1.12 -2.87 -10.14
N ASN A 139 0.03 -3.56 -9.83
CA ASN A 139 -0.36 -4.79 -10.53
C ASN A 139 -1.38 -4.46 -11.61
N MET A 140 -1.21 -5.04 -12.79
CA MET A 140 -2.17 -4.96 -13.89
C MET A 140 -2.47 -6.36 -14.43
N VAL A 141 -3.10 -7.17 -13.59
CA VAL A 141 -3.49 -8.55 -13.88
C VAL A 141 -4.91 -8.79 -13.37
N ASP A 142 -5.72 -9.54 -14.11
CA ASP A 142 -7.10 -9.85 -13.75
C ASP A 142 -7.23 -11.08 -12.84
N ASP A 143 -8.33 -11.17 -12.10
CA ASP A 143 -8.57 -12.27 -11.15
C ASP A 143 -8.67 -13.65 -11.82
N LYS A 144 -9.21 -13.70 -13.05
CA LYS A 144 -9.38 -14.97 -13.76
C LYS A 144 -8.02 -15.55 -14.13
N SER A 145 -7.10 -14.73 -14.61
CA SER A 145 -5.72 -15.12 -14.91
C SER A 145 -4.98 -15.62 -13.67
N LEU A 146 -5.06 -14.91 -12.54
CA LEU A 146 -4.44 -15.35 -11.28
C LEU A 146 -5.00 -16.69 -10.79
N ARG A 147 -6.33 -16.86 -10.82
CA ARG A 147 -6.98 -18.12 -10.41
C ARG A 147 -6.69 -19.28 -11.37
N ALA A 148 -6.52 -19.00 -12.67
CA ALA A 148 -6.14 -20.01 -13.65
C ALA A 148 -4.68 -20.46 -13.44
N ALA A 149 -3.77 -19.52 -13.15
CA ALA A 149 -2.38 -19.82 -12.81
C ALA A 149 -2.24 -20.66 -11.53
N GLN A 150 -3.14 -20.48 -10.55
CA GLN A 150 -3.18 -21.34 -9.36
C GLN A 150 -3.62 -22.78 -9.67
N LYS A 151 -4.39 -23.00 -10.74
CA LYS A 151 -4.91 -24.33 -11.11
C LYS A 151 -3.95 -25.09 -12.03
N ASP A 152 -3.42 -24.41 -13.04
CA ASP A 152 -2.55 -24.99 -14.07
C ASP A 152 -1.22 -24.21 -14.15
N PRO A 153 -0.38 -24.22 -13.10
CA PRO A 153 0.80 -23.34 -13.01
C PRO A 153 1.79 -23.52 -14.17
N GLU A 154 1.87 -24.71 -14.77
CA GLU A 154 2.78 -24.98 -15.89
C GLU A 154 2.43 -24.15 -17.15
N LYS A 155 1.16 -23.73 -17.28
CA LYS A 155 0.71 -22.88 -18.40
C LYS A 155 1.02 -21.40 -18.20
N TYR A 156 1.47 -21.01 -17.00
CA TYR A 156 1.66 -19.62 -16.59
C TYR A 156 3.08 -19.39 -16.05
N SER A 157 4.09 -20.10 -16.57
CA SER A 157 5.50 -19.99 -16.10
C SER A 157 6.06 -18.57 -16.21
N GLU A 158 5.59 -17.80 -17.18
CA GLU A 158 6.01 -16.40 -17.43
C GLU A 158 5.13 -15.37 -16.72
N LEU A 159 4.14 -15.79 -15.92
CA LEU A 159 3.26 -14.86 -15.22
C LEU A 159 4.03 -14.14 -14.11
N ILE A 160 4.21 -12.84 -14.29
CA ILE A 160 4.85 -11.96 -13.30
C ILE A 160 3.78 -11.20 -12.54
N VAL A 161 3.92 -11.15 -11.22
CA VAL A 161 3.07 -10.36 -10.32
C VAL A 161 3.94 -9.50 -9.41
N ARG A 162 3.47 -8.29 -9.10
CA ARG A 162 4.11 -7.43 -8.10
C ARG A 162 3.67 -7.86 -6.70
N VAL A 163 4.62 -8.09 -5.79
CA VAL A 163 4.32 -8.48 -4.40
C VAL A 163 4.35 -7.24 -3.50
N ALA A 164 5.52 -6.85 -3.02
CA ALA A 164 5.78 -5.57 -2.38
C ALA A 164 7.30 -5.30 -2.43
N GLY A 165 7.71 -4.24 -3.15
CA GLY A 165 9.12 -3.87 -3.34
C GLY A 165 9.57 -4.06 -4.77
#